data_AF-A0A6J5X0Q7-F1
#
_entry.id   AF-A0A6J5X0Q7-F1
#
_cell.length_a   1.000
_cell.length_b   1.000
_cell.length_c   1.000
_cell.angle_alpha   90.00
_cell.angle_beta   90.00
_cell.angle_gamma   90.00
#
_symmetry.space_group_name_H-M   'P 1'
#
loop_
_entity.id
_entity.type
_entity.pdbx_description
1 polymer ?
#
loop_
_entity_poly.entity_id
_entity_poly.type
_entity_poly.pdbx_seq_one_letter_code
_entity_poly.pdbx_strand_id
1 'polypeptide(L)' 'MWIEWLDQKLEEGSWVLYIAFGSQAELSAEQLQEVAKGLENSNVNFLWVVKKKSGATASDGLTKRV' A
#
# COMPACT_ATOMS: atom_id res chain seq x y z
N MET A 1 7.88 -6.77 -11.39
CA MET A 1 7.31 -7.06 -10.03
C MET A 1 7.43 -5.82 -9.13
N TRP A 2 6.86 -5.79 -7.92
CA TRP A 2 7.05 -4.64 -7.01
C TRP A 2 8.52 -4.43 -6.60
N ILE A 3 9.35 -5.49 -6.68
CA ILE A 3 10.80 -5.43 -6.46
C ILE A 3 11.49 -4.47 -7.43
N GLU A 4 11.23 -4.57 -8.75
CA GLU A 4 11.84 -3.66 -9.74
C GLU A 4 11.50 -2.18 -9.48
N TRP A 5 10.33 -1.89 -8.90
CA TRP A 5 9.97 -0.53 -8.51
C TRP A 5 10.75 -0.06 -7.28
N LEU A 6 11.04 -0.95 -6.32
CA LEU A 6 11.92 -0.63 -5.20
C LEU A 6 13.35 -0.40 -5.66
N ASP A 7 13.84 -1.21 -6.60
CA ASP A 7 15.18 -1.03 -7.19
C ASP A 7 15.29 0.34 -7.86
N GLN A 8 14.27 0.75 -8.65
CA GLN A 8 14.20 2.09 -9.22
C GLN A 8 14.21 3.19 -8.14
N LYS A 9 13.43 3.03 -7.05
CA LYS A 9 13.41 4.03 -5.97
C LYS A 9 14.77 4.15 -5.26
N LEU A 10 15.48 3.04 -5.12
CA LEU A 10 16.85 3.02 -4.59
C LEU A 10 17.81 3.76 -5.52
N GLU A 11 17.73 3.53 -6.83
CA GLU A 11 18.53 4.27 -7.83
C GLU A 11 18.23 5.77 -7.82
N GLU A 12 16.96 6.16 -7.61
CA GLU A 12 16.53 7.56 -7.45
C GLU A 12 16.91 8.18 -6.09
N GLY A 13 17.51 7.42 -5.16
CA GLY A 13 17.84 7.88 -3.81
C GLY A 13 16.62 8.20 -2.95
N SER A 14 15.47 7.61 -3.28
CA SER A 14 14.18 7.89 -2.65
C SER A 14 13.83 6.85 -1.58
N TRP A 15 13.38 7.32 -0.42
CA TRP A 15 12.90 6.45 0.66
C TRP A 15 11.49 5.92 0.38
N VAL A 16 11.25 4.67 0.76
CA VAL A 16 9.94 4.01 0.64
C VAL A 16 9.46 3.55 2.01
N LEU A 17 8.26 3.96 2.40
CA LEU A 17 7.58 3.49 3.60
C LEU A 17 6.92 2.13 3.36
N TYR A 18 7.37 1.08 4.05
CA TYR A 18 6.71 -0.23 4.03
C TYR A 18 5.64 -0.34 5.12
N ILE A 19 4.46 -0.81 4.76
CA ILE A 19 3.30 -0.86 5.66
C ILE A 19 2.66 -2.25 5.57
N ALA A 20 2.62 -2.95 6.70
CA ALA A 20 1.93 -4.21 6.84
C ALA A 20 1.37 -4.38 8.27
N PHE A 21 0.08 -4.70 8.37
CA PHE A 21 -0.59 -4.93 9.65
C PHE A 21 -0.51 -6.40 10.12
N GLY A 22 0.40 -7.19 9.54
CA GLY A 22 0.56 -8.60 9.84
C GLY A 22 -0.64 -9.47 9.43
N SER A 23 -0.56 -10.78 9.70
CA SER A 23 -1.56 -11.76 9.27
C SER A 23 -2.84 -11.77 10.11
N GLN A 24 -2.79 -11.28 11.35
CA GLN A 24 -3.90 -11.40 12.31
C GLN A 24 -4.70 -10.10 12.51
N ALA A 25 -4.15 -8.93 12.17
CA ALA A 25 -4.90 -7.70 12.32
C ALA A 25 -6.01 -7.57 11.25
N GLU A 26 -7.18 -7.15 11.69
CA GLU A 26 -8.28 -6.75 10.82
C GLU A 26 -8.55 -5.26 11.00
N LEU A 27 -8.50 -4.52 9.89
CA LEU A 27 -8.86 -3.11 9.87
C LEU A 27 -10.30 -2.96 9.42
N SER A 28 -11.04 -2.08 10.09
CA SER A 28 -12.33 -1.62 9.58
C SER A 28 -12.15 -0.87 8.26
N ALA A 29 -13.22 -0.71 7.49
CA ALA A 29 -13.17 0.07 6.25
C ALA A 29 -12.79 1.54 6.52
N GLU A 30 -13.29 2.10 7.62
CA GLU A 30 -12.99 3.46 8.08
C GLU A 30 -11.51 3.62 8.44
N GLN A 31 -10.92 2.66 9.18
CA GLN A 31 -9.50 2.67 9.50
C GLN A 31 -8.63 2.57 8.25
N LEU A 32 -9.02 1.73 7.29
CA LEU A 32 -8.32 1.61 6.01
C LEU A 32 -8.36 2.93 5.23
N GLN A 33 -9.51 3.62 5.23
CA GLN A 33 -9.68 4.92 4.59
C GLN A 33 -8.81 6.00 5.23
N GLU A 34 -8.74 6.07 6.55
CA GLU A 34 -7.90 7.06 7.24
C GLU A 34 -6.40 6.83 6.97
N VAL A 35 -5.96 5.57 6.92
CA VAL A 35 -4.58 5.25 6.51
C VAL A 35 -4.33 5.68 5.06
N ALA A 36 -5.25 5.37 4.13
CA ALA A 36 -5.12 5.77 2.74
C ALA A 36 -5.02 7.30 2.57
N LYS A 37 -5.88 8.04 3.28
CA LYS A 37 -5.89 9.51 3.28
C LYS A 37 -4.59 10.08 3.88
N GLY A 38 -4.08 9.48 4.95
CA GLY A 38 -2.79 9.86 5.53
C GLY A 38 -1.63 9.67 4.56
N LEU A 39 -1.61 8.56 3.82
CA LEU A 39 -0.59 8.28 2.82
C LEU A 39 -0.66 9.28 1.65
N GLU A 40 -1.84 9.53 1.10
CA GLU A 40 -2.05 10.49 0.02
C GLU A 40 -1.60 11.90 0.42
N ASN A 41 -1.96 12.35 1.62
CA ASN A 41 -1.56 13.67 2.11
C ASN A 41 -0.06 13.80 2.42
N SER A 42 0.63 12.68 2.68
CA SER A 42 2.04 12.68 3.09
C SER A 42 3.02 12.86 1.94
N ASN A 43 2.60 12.61 0.70
CA ASN A 43 3.46 12.61 -0.50
C ASN A 43 4.72 11.73 -0.38
N VAL A 44 4.70 10.69 0.46
CA VAL A 44 5.80 9.72 0.57
C VAL A 44 5.62 8.62 -0.47
N ASN A 45 6.72 8.05 -0.97
CA ASN A 45 6.64 6.75 -1.66
C ASN A 45 6.30 5.67 -0.61
N PHE A 46 5.38 4.77 -0.91
CA PHE A 46 5.02 3.69 0.00
C PHE A 46 4.75 2.37 -0.71
N LEU A 47 4.95 1.28 0.02
CA LEU A 47 4.53 -0.06 -0.36
C LEU A 47 3.62 -0.60 0.76
N TRP A 48 2.33 -0.71 0.46
CA TRP A 48 1.32 -1.10 1.44
C TRP A 48 0.67 -2.44 1.10
N VAL A 49 0.75 -3.38 2.05
CA VAL A 49 0.06 -4.66 1.97
C VAL A 49 -1.36 -4.52 2.51
N VAL A 50 -2.35 -4.55 1.61
CA VAL A 50 -3.78 -4.51 1.96
C VAL A 50 -4.39 -5.90 1.82
N LYS A 51 -5.03 -6.40 2.88
CA LYS A 51 -5.77 -7.66 2.83
C LYS A 51 -7.07 -7.49 2.07
N LYS A 52 -7.32 -8.37 1.12
CA LYS A 52 -8.61 -8.45 0.46
C LYS A 52 -9.60 -9.18 1.37
N LYS A 53 -10.74 -8.57 1.66
CA LYS A 53 -11.84 -9.27 2.35
C LYS A 53 -12.37 -10.36 1.41
N SER A 54 -12.30 -11.61 1.85
CA SER A 54 -12.88 -12.78 1.18
C SER A 54 -14.40 -12.58 1.08
N GLY A 55 -14.87 -12.10 -0.07
CA GLY A 55 -16.28 -11.75 -0.32
C GLY A 55 -16.47 -10.63 -1.34
N ALA A 56 -15.47 -9.78 -1.55
CA ALA A 56 -15.48 -8.81 -2.65
C ALA A 56 -14.94 -9.48 -3.93
N THR A 57 -15.81 -9.75 -4.89
CA THR A 57 -15.47 -10.22 -6.23
C THR A 57 -14.31 -9.40 -6.78
N ALA A 58 -13.31 -10.12 -7.30
CA ALA A 58 -12.10 -9.55 -7.85
C ALA A 58 -12.37 -8.72 -9.11
N SER A 59 -12.61 -7.43 -8.95
CA SER A 59 -12.16 -6.45 -9.94
C SER A 59 -10.85 -5.86 -9.43
N ASP A 60 -9.78 -6.41 -9.99
CA ASP A 60 -8.54 -5.75 -10.36
C ASP A 60 -8.17 -4.45 -9.60
N GLY A 61 -7.12 -4.52 -8.79
CA GLY A 61 -6.72 -3.40 -7.95
C GLY A 61 -5.29 -3.55 -7.45
N LEU A 62 -4.38 -4.00 -8.31
CA LEU A 62 -2.96 -3.75 -8.11
C LEU A 62 -2.68 -2.31 -8.58
N THR A 63 -3.26 -1.32 -7.90
CA THR A 63 -3.07 0.10 -8.24
C THR A 63 -1.69 0.53 -7.77
N LYS A 64 -0.68 0.38 -8.65
CA LYS A 64 0.45 1.32 -8.65
C LYS A 64 -0.15 2.71 -8.92
N ARG A 65 -0.17 3.59 -7.91
CA ARG A 65 -0.35 5.02 -8.13
C ARG A 65 1.01 5.68 -7.88
N VAL A 66 1.43 6.42 -8.88
CA VAL A 66 2.71 7.14 -9.01
C VAL A 66 2.85 8.17 -7.89
#